data_AF-A0AAD9DCJ7-F1
#
_entry.id   AF-A0AAD9DCJ7-F1
#
_cell.length_a   1.000
_cell.length_b   1.000
_cell.length_c   1.000
_cell.angle_alpha   90.00
_cell.angle_beta   90.00
_cell.angle_gamma   90.00
#
_symmetry.space_group_name_H-M   'P 1'
#
loop_
_entity.id
_entity.type
_entity.pdbx_description
1 polymer ?
#
loop_
_entity_poly.entity_id
_entity_poly.type
_entity_poly.pdbx_seq_one_letter_code
_entity_poly.pdbx_strand_id
1 'polypeptide(L)'
;MNRRFSQRPDPYSNSNEARRAWWDSAPSDRVQGGSRSTYAAPVDRDMSHVFLETDGRPLDAEFEVWDGPNNTPTRMKVYSEDGRLRPINAFVENPQKGLRGETLTVRNSGPMEFPLNAGVGSVGQGLAGTESPYMSENDLRGFRRPTPSTKRGQRVQGGALKTFPLDYSVEAAQVTITTKGCR
;
A
#
# COMPACT_ATOMS: atom_id res chain seq x y z
N MET A 1 6.89 -20.95 24.28
CA MET A 1 7.19 -19.56 24.71
C MET A 1 6.22 -18.59 24.06
N ASN A 2 5.47 -17.84 24.88
CA ASN A 2 4.35 -16.98 24.49
C ASN A 2 4.78 -15.79 23.63
N ARG A 3 4.71 -15.90 22.30
CA ARG A 3 4.64 -14.69 21.46
C ARG A 3 3.21 -14.18 21.54
N ARG A 4 2.98 -13.18 22.40
CA ARG A 4 1.74 -12.41 22.32
C ARG A 4 1.71 -11.80 20.92
N PHE A 5 0.69 -12.14 20.15
CA PHE A 5 0.48 -11.71 18.77
C PHE A 5 0.54 -10.18 18.59
N SER A 6 0.58 -9.39 19.68
CA SER A 6 0.63 -7.93 19.79
C SER A 6 2.02 -7.30 19.95
N GLN A 7 3.12 -8.06 20.02
CA GLN A 7 4.45 -7.45 20.24
C GLN A 7 5.08 -6.97 18.93
N ARG A 8 5.72 -5.80 18.97
CA ARG A 8 6.60 -5.30 17.90
C ARG A 8 7.63 -6.39 17.56
N PRO A 9 7.90 -6.67 16.28
CA PRO A 9 9.00 -7.56 15.92
C PRO A 9 10.29 -7.08 16.60
N ASP A 10 10.99 -7.97 17.30
CA ASP A 10 12.32 -7.70 17.87
C ASP A 10 13.20 -7.05 16.80
N PRO A 11 13.86 -5.90 17.02
CA PRO A 11 14.69 -5.26 16.00
C PRO A 11 15.90 -6.10 15.54
N TYR A 12 16.31 -7.14 16.29
CA TYR A 12 17.58 -7.87 16.05
C TYR A 12 17.43 -9.27 15.41
N SER A 13 16.24 -9.69 14.96
CA SER A 13 15.99 -11.04 14.43
C SER A 13 15.97 -11.12 12.88
N ASN A 14 16.93 -11.75 12.21
CA ASN A 14 17.01 -11.71 10.74
C ASN A 14 15.85 -12.40 9.98
N SER A 15 15.01 -13.19 10.66
CA SER A 15 13.89 -13.91 10.04
C SER A 15 12.63 -13.07 9.76
N ASN A 16 12.58 -11.81 10.20
CA ASN A 16 11.41 -10.93 10.09
C ASN A 16 11.67 -9.68 9.24
N GLU A 17 12.77 -9.63 8.49
CA GLU A 17 13.19 -8.43 7.74
C GLU A 17 12.12 -7.92 6.74
N ALA A 18 11.44 -8.83 6.04
CA ALA A 18 10.32 -8.50 5.15
C ALA A 18 9.08 -7.96 5.91
N ARG A 19 8.98 -8.14 7.22
CA ARG A 19 7.90 -7.53 8.05
C ARG A 19 8.36 -6.25 8.75
N ARG A 20 9.66 -5.96 8.77
CA ARG A 20 10.28 -4.77 9.38
C ARG A 20 10.37 -3.57 8.44
N ALA A 21 10.40 -3.82 7.14
CA ALA A 21 11.03 -2.95 6.14
C ALA A 21 10.39 -1.58 5.86
N TRP A 22 9.27 -1.23 6.48
CA TRP A 22 8.54 0.01 6.12
C TRP A 22 8.34 0.95 7.28
N TRP A 23 8.04 0.43 8.47
CA TRP A 23 7.90 1.19 9.71
C TRP A 23 9.12 2.03 10.08
N ASP A 24 10.31 1.49 9.82
CA ASP A 24 11.56 2.10 10.27
C ASP A 24 12.22 3.00 9.20
N SER A 25 11.74 2.95 7.95
CA SER A 25 12.41 3.59 6.81
C SER A 25 11.52 4.45 5.93
N ALA A 26 10.19 4.36 6.03
CA ALA A 26 9.26 5.19 5.28
C ALA A 26 8.62 6.26 6.17
N PRO A 27 8.34 7.47 5.63
CA PRO A 27 7.50 8.44 6.34
C PRO A 27 6.12 7.82 6.58
N SER A 28 5.80 7.56 7.85
CA SER A 28 4.51 7.01 8.28
C SER A 28 3.75 8.03 9.11
N ASP A 29 2.53 8.36 8.70
CA ASP A 29 1.60 9.15 9.52
C ASP A 29 0.60 8.24 10.22
N ARG A 30 0.29 8.60 11.46
CA ARG A 30 -0.77 7.95 12.22
C ARG A 30 -2.13 8.56 11.88
N VAL A 31 -2.95 7.82 11.14
CA VAL A 31 -4.30 8.22 10.73
C VAL A 31 -5.32 7.67 11.71
N GLN A 32 -5.96 8.58 12.45
CA GLN A 32 -7.00 8.22 13.43
C GLN A 32 -8.25 7.68 12.73
N GLY A 33 -9.03 6.85 13.43
CA GLY A 33 -10.31 6.37 12.93
C GLY A 33 -11.24 7.51 12.53
N GLY A 34 -11.93 7.35 11.40
CA GLY A 34 -12.77 8.38 10.78
C GLY A 34 -12.01 9.52 10.08
N SER A 35 -10.68 9.59 10.22
CA SER A 35 -9.85 10.67 9.64
C SER A 35 -9.23 10.25 8.31
N ARG A 36 -8.68 11.23 7.58
CA ARG A 36 -7.99 11.03 6.30
C ARG A 36 -6.67 11.79 6.27
N SER A 37 -5.65 11.15 5.70
CA SER A 37 -4.39 11.79 5.31
C SER A 37 -4.28 11.90 3.80
N THR A 38 -3.65 12.97 3.35
CA THR A 38 -3.46 13.30 1.94
C THR A 38 -1.97 13.41 1.66
N TYR A 39 -1.52 12.75 0.59
CA TYR A 39 -0.14 12.70 0.17
C TYR A 39 -0.04 13.16 -1.28
N ALA A 40 0.95 14.00 -1.58
CA ALA A 40 1.28 14.33 -2.95
C ALA A 40 2.00 13.14 -3.61
N ALA A 41 1.68 12.84 -4.86
CA ALA A 41 2.44 11.87 -5.61
C ALA A 41 3.88 12.39 -5.80
N PRO A 42 4.88 11.49 -5.74
CA PRO A 42 6.26 11.87 -5.96
C PRO A 42 6.51 12.30 -7.41
N VAL A 43 7.22 13.42 -7.55
CA VAL A 43 7.48 14.12 -8.82
C VAL A 43 8.84 13.73 -9.40
N ASP A 44 8.96 12.51 -9.92
CA ASP A 44 10.18 11.97 -10.57
C ASP A 44 10.11 10.46 -10.80
N ARG A 45 9.17 9.75 -10.16
CA ARG A 45 9.04 8.29 -10.23
C ARG A 45 7.81 7.85 -11.00
N ASP A 46 7.94 6.66 -11.59
CA ASP A 46 6.89 6.03 -12.39
C ASP A 46 5.78 5.41 -11.52
N MET A 47 5.94 5.34 -10.20
CA MET A 47 5.01 4.62 -9.32
C MET A 47 5.03 5.14 -7.88
N SER A 48 3.84 5.25 -7.31
CA SER A 48 3.59 5.48 -5.88
C SER A 48 3.35 4.15 -5.19
N HIS A 49 3.98 3.95 -4.03
CA HIS A 49 3.71 2.84 -3.14
C HIS A 49 3.04 3.33 -1.88
N VAL A 50 1.89 2.74 -1.59
CA VAL A 50 1.08 3.04 -0.42
C VAL A 50 1.13 1.83 0.50
N PHE A 51 1.52 2.06 1.75
CA PHE A 51 1.48 1.04 2.78
C PHE A 51 0.42 1.40 3.83
N LEU A 52 -0.27 0.39 4.33
CA LEU A 52 -1.31 0.50 5.35
C LEU A 52 -1.12 -0.61 6.37
N GLU A 53 -1.00 -0.23 7.64
CA GLU A 53 -0.83 -1.20 8.72
C GLU A 53 -1.46 -0.70 10.03
N THR A 54 -1.78 -1.61 10.94
CA THR A 54 -2.27 -1.33 12.29
C THR A 54 -1.42 -2.07 13.32
N ASP A 55 -1.59 -1.79 14.62
CA ASP A 55 -0.90 -2.53 15.67
C ASP A 55 -1.60 -3.85 16.07
N GLY A 56 -1.89 -4.69 15.08
CA GLY A 56 -2.61 -5.94 15.28
C GLY A 56 -4.09 -5.77 15.58
N ARG A 57 -4.69 -4.73 15.01
CA ARG A 57 -6.13 -4.45 15.09
C ARG A 57 -6.77 -4.60 13.72
N PRO A 58 -8.10 -4.68 13.64
CA PRO A 58 -8.78 -4.61 12.35
C PRO A 58 -8.37 -3.34 11.59
N LEU A 59 -7.95 -3.52 10.36
CA LEU A 59 -7.66 -2.47 9.39
C LEU A 59 -8.88 -2.32 8.51
N ASP A 60 -9.56 -1.17 8.58
CA ASP A 60 -10.63 -0.79 7.64
C ASP A 60 -10.25 0.56 7.05
N ALA A 61 -9.81 0.54 5.80
CA ALA A 61 -9.25 1.72 5.14
C ALA A 61 -9.79 1.88 3.72
N GLU A 62 -9.89 3.14 3.30
CA GLU A 62 -10.23 3.54 1.95
C GLU A 62 -9.06 4.31 1.37
N PHE A 63 -8.60 3.85 0.21
CA PHE A 63 -7.52 4.42 -0.55
C PHE A 63 -8.07 5.05 -1.83
N GLU A 64 -7.73 6.31 -2.07
CA GLU A 64 -8.15 7.04 -3.27
C GLU A 64 -6.95 7.61 -4.01
N VAL A 65 -6.95 7.49 -5.33
CA VAL A 65 -6.02 8.14 -6.24
C VAL A 65 -6.78 9.17 -7.05
N TRP A 66 -6.38 10.42 -6.93
CA TRP A 66 -6.94 11.54 -7.65
C TRP A 66 -6.00 11.90 -8.80
N ASP A 67 -6.45 11.66 -10.04
CA ASP A 67 -5.75 12.03 -11.27
C ASP A 67 -6.75 12.57 -12.31
N GLY A 68 -6.26 13.41 -13.22
CA GLY A 68 -6.94 13.86 -14.41
C GLY A 68 -7.75 15.16 -14.27
N PRO A 69 -8.14 15.76 -15.42
CA PRO A 69 -8.80 17.08 -15.47
C PRO A 69 -10.21 17.08 -14.86
N ASN A 70 -10.88 15.93 -14.84
CA ASN A 70 -12.21 15.77 -14.25
C ASN A 70 -12.16 15.37 -12.76
N ASN A 71 -10.96 15.20 -12.19
CA ASN A 71 -10.72 14.90 -10.78
C ASN A 71 -11.62 13.79 -10.21
N THR A 72 -11.84 12.72 -10.99
CA THR A 72 -12.65 11.57 -10.55
C THR A 72 -11.73 10.54 -9.90
N PRO A 73 -11.88 10.24 -8.61
CA PRO A 73 -10.93 9.38 -7.92
C PRO A 73 -11.11 7.92 -8.29
N THR A 74 -9.98 7.21 -8.42
CA THR A 74 -9.98 5.75 -8.34
C THR A 74 -9.96 5.36 -6.87
N ARG A 75 -11.01 4.69 -6.41
CA ARG A 75 -11.19 4.33 -5.00
C ARG A 75 -11.08 2.81 -4.79
N MET A 76 -10.37 2.42 -3.75
CA MET A 76 -10.25 1.05 -3.28
C MET A 76 -10.57 1.00 -1.77
N LYS A 77 -11.49 0.12 -1.38
CA LYS A 77 -11.72 -0.19 0.03
C LYS A 77 -11.02 -1.48 0.38
N VAL A 78 -10.25 -1.47 1.46
CA VAL A 78 -9.48 -2.62 1.94
C VAL A 78 -9.82 -2.91 3.39
N TYR A 79 -9.92 -4.20 3.69
CA TYR A 79 -10.19 -4.69 5.03
C TYR A 79 -9.25 -5.85 5.36
N SER A 80 -8.74 -5.85 6.60
CA SER A 80 -7.98 -6.96 7.16
C SER A 80 -8.31 -7.08 8.64
N GLU A 81 -8.55 -8.31 9.13
CA GLU A 81 -8.87 -8.55 10.55
C GLU A 81 -7.69 -8.25 11.48
N ASP A 82 -6.46 -8.49 11.00
CA ASP A 82 -5.23 -8.18 11.70
C ASP A 82 -4.28 -7.47 10.72
N GLY A 83 -4.27 -6.14 10.79
CA GLY A 83 -3.44 -5.30 9.93
C GLY A 83 -1.94 -5.52 10.13
N ARG A 84 -1.47 -5.97 11.29
CA ARG A 84 -0.03 -6.27 11.53
C ARG A 84 0.34 -7.64 10.99
N LEU A 85 -0.58 -8.59 11.06
CA LEU A 85 -0.35 -9.92 10.48
C LEU A 85 -0.39 -9.85 8.95
N ARG A 86 -1.30 -9.04 8.41
CA ARG A 86 -1.56 -8.87 6.98
C ARG A 86 -1.61 -7.38 6.62
N PRO A 87 -0.44 -6.72 6.51
CA PRO A 87 -0.36 -5.36 6.03
C PRO A 87 -0.81 -5.27 4.57
N ILE A 88 -1.37 -4.13 4.19
CA ILE A 88 -1.79 -3.89 2.82
C ILE A 88 -0.78 -2.99 2.14
N ASN A 89 -0.31 -3.43 0.97
CA ASN A 89 0.58 -2.68 0.10
C ASN A 89 -0.11 -2.49 -1.24
N ALA A 90 -0.24 -1.25 -1.68
CA ALA A 90 -0.79 -0.90 -2.98
C ALA A 90 0.25 -0.16 -3.80
N PHE A 91 0.38 -0.54 -5.06
CA PHE A 91 1.25 0.12 -6.02
C PHE A 91 0.38 0.76 -7.10
N VAL A 92 0.61 2.04 -7.34
CA VAL A 92 -0.14 2.84 -8.31
C VAL A 92 0.85 3.47 -9.26
N GLU A 93 0.66 3.25 -10.55
CA GLU A 93 1.50 3.89 -11.57
C GLU A 93 1.21 5.39 -11.62
N ASN A 94 2.28 6.19 -11.72
CA ASN A 94 2.20 7.64 -11.83
C ASN A 94 2.41 8.03 -13.31
N PRO A 95 1.34 8.25 -14.11
CA PRO A 95 1.46 8.74 -15.48
C PRO A 95 2.36 9.99 -15.56
N GLN A 96 3.22 10.01 -16.58
CA GLN A 96 4.20 11.08 -16.80
C GLN A 96 5.10 11.37 -15.57
N LYS A 97 5.43 10.35 -14.77
CA LYS A 97 6.33 10.46 -13.61
C LYS A 97 5.83 11.38 -12.51
N GLY A 98 4.51 11.45 -12.32
CA GLY A 98 3.90 12.30 -11.28
C GLY A 98 3.88 13.80 -11.61
N LEU A 99 4.36 14.22 -12.80
CA LEU A 99 4.36 15.64 -13.22
C LEU A 99 2.95 16.24 -13.35
N ARG A 100 1.91 15.40 -13.35
CA ARG A 100 0.50 15.82 -13.41
C ARG A 100 -0.06 16.29 -12.06
N GLY A 101 0.69 16.17 -10.97
CA GLY A 101 0.25 16.60 -9.64
C GLY A 101 -0.81 15.68 -9.04
N GLU A 102 -0.64 14.38 -9.20
CA GLU A 102 -1.58 13.38 -8.66
C GLU A 102 -1.58 13.42 -7.13
N THR A 103 -2.74 13.14 -6.55
CA THR A 103 -2.91 13.17 -5.10
C THR A 103 -3.43 11.82 -4.62
N LEU A 104 -2.78 11.27 -3.60
CA LEU A 104 -3.17 10.02 -2.97
C LEU A 104 -3.80 10.34 -1.62
N THR A 105 -4.92 9.72 -1.31
CA THR A 105 -5.56 9.91 0.01
C THR A 105 -5.84 8.58 0.66
N VAL A 106 -5.56 8.51 1.96
CA VAL A 106 -5.83 7.34 2.79
C VAL A 106 -6.79 7.76 3.89
N ARG A 107 -7.96 7.15 3.93
CA ARG A 107 -8.96 7.35 4.96
C ARG A 107 -9.06 6.11 5.83
N ASN A 108 -9.02 6.29 7.14
CA ASN A 108 -9.35 5.25 8.09
C ASN A 108 -10.87 5.24 8.30
N SER A 109 -11.53 4.17 7.84
CA SER A 109 -12.97 3.97 8.03
C SER A 109 -13.30 3.28 9.35
N GLY A 110 -12.27 2.78 10.06
CA GLY A 110 -12.41 2.18 11.38
C GLY A 110 -12.78 3.20 12.48
N PRO A 111 -13.19 2.70 13.65
CA PRO A 111 -13.47 3.53 14.82
C PRO A 111 -12.22 4.25 15.32
N MET A 112 -12.40 5.35 16.04
CA MET A 112 -11.30 6.18 16.56
C MET A 112 -10.32 5.41 17.47
N GLU A 113 -10.76 4.30 18.06
CA GLU A 113 -9.96 3.39 18.89
C GLU A 113 -8.92 2.59 18.08
N PHE A 114 -9.08 2.50 16.75
CA PHE A 114 -8.22 1.74 15.86
C PHE A 114 -7.49 2.68 14.89
N PRO A 115 -6.42 3.35 15.35
CA PRO A 115 -5.55 4.11 14.45
C PRO A 115 -4.86 3.16 13.47
N LEU A 116 -4.73 3.62 12.23
CA LEU A 116 -3.87 2.99 11.23
C LEU A 116 -2.65 3.87 11.04
N ASN A 117 -1.55 3.26 10.64
CA ASN A 117 -0.40 3.98 10.14
C ASN A 117 -0.34 3.80 8.63
N ALA A 118 -0.20 4.91 7.93
CA ALA A 118 -0.15 4.95 6.49
C ALA A 118 0.96 5.86 6.03
N GLY A 119 1.45 5.60 4.84
CA GLY A 119 2.36 6.50 4.16
C GLY A 119 2.43 6.17 2.69
N VAL A 120 2.87 7.17 1.95
CA VAL A 120 3.07 7.06 0.50
C VAL A 120 4.54 7.33 0.24
N GLY A 121 5.21 6.31 -0.27
CA GLY A 121 6.60 6.38 -0.74
C GLY A 121 6.67 6.35 -2.27
N SER A 122 7.80 6.77 -2.80
CA SER A 122 8.13 6.66 -4.21
C SER A 122 8.84 5.35 -4.47
N VAL A 123 8.53 4.69 -5.59
CA VAL A 123 9.28 3.50 -6.03
C VAL A 123 9.70 3.69 -7.48
N GLY A 124 11.01 3.64 -7.74
CA GLY A 124 11.53 3.70 -9.10
C GLY A 124 12.97 3.23 -9.22
N GLN A 125 13.41 3.03 -10.47
CA GLN A 125 14.79 2.72 -10.79
C GLN A 125 15.67 3.92 -10.47
N GLY A 126 16.72 3.68 -9.68
CA GLY A 126 17.57 4.71 -9.11
C GLY A 126 18.19 5.63 -10.16
N LEU A 127 18.19 6.92 -9.84
CA LEU A 127 19.14 7.98 -10.15
C LEU A 127 18.64 9.25 -9.40
N ALA A 128 19.59 10.06 -8.90
CA ALA A 128 19.48 11.25 -8.04
C ALA A 128 19.15 10.96 -6.56
N GLY A 129 19.99 11.26 -5.57
CA GLY A 129 20.98 12.33 -5.45
C GLY A 129 20.33 13.58 -4.86
N THR A 130 20.63 13.85 -3.58
CA THR A 130 20.31 15.06 -2.80
C THR A 130 19.00 15.05 -1.99
N GLU A 131 19.16 14.76 -0.69
CA GLU A 131 18.40 15.26 0.48
C GLU A 131 16.86 15.32 0.42
N SER A 132 16.19 14.17 0.62
CA SER A 132 14.83 14.08 1.17
C SER A 132 14.47 12.63 1.55
N PRO A 133 13.42 12.37 2.35
CA PRO A 133 13.13 11.07 2.98
C PRO A 133 12.54 10.05 1.98
N TYR A 134 13.20 9.83 0.86
CA TYR A 134 12.75 8.98 -0.23
C TYR A 134 13.48 7.62 -0.20
N MET A 135 12.72 6.52 -0.25
CA MET A 135 13.23 5.15 -0.32
C MET A 135 13.53 4.75 -1.78
N SER A 136 14.66 4.11 -2.04
CA SER A 136 14.94 3.46 -3.33
C SER A 136 14.30 2.07 -3.42
N GLU A 137 14.19 1.49 -4.63
CA GLU A 137 13.72 0.10 -4.82
C GLU A 137 14.50 -0.93 -3.98
N ASN A 138 15.77 -0.66 -3.68
CA ASN A 138 16.61 -1.51 -2.84
C ASN A 138 16.32 -1.32 -1.34
N ASP A 139 15.79 -0.16 -0.93
CA ASP A 139 15.42 0.12 0.46
C ASP A 139 14.11 -0.57 0.86
N LEU A 140 13.34 -1.08 -0.09
CA LEU A 140 12.09 -1.82 0.13
C LEU A 140 12.29 -3.25 0.70
N ARG A 141 13.53 -3.59 1.11
CA ARG A 141 14.00 -4.88 1.69
C ARG A 141 13.19 -6.12 1.27
N GLY A 142 13.03 -6.34 -0.05
CA GLY A 142 12.41 -7.54 -0.60
C GLY A 142 10.98 -7.36 -1.14
N PHE A 143 10.32 -6.23 -0.90
CA PHE A 143 9.09 -5.86 -1.63
C PHE A 143 9.47 -5.24 -2.97
N ARG A 144 9.73 -6.09 -3.95
CA ARG A 144 9.93 -5.66 -5.34
C ARG A 144 8.61 -5.18 -5.92
N ARG A 145 8.68 -4.30 -6.94
CA ARG A 145 7.53 -4.03 -7.80
C ARG A 145 6.85 -5.36 -8.15
N PRO A 146 5.55 -5.52 -7.86
CA PRO A 146 4.87 -6.76 -8.13
C PRO A 146 4.99 -7.04 -9.62
N THR A 147 5.63 -8.16 -9.99
CA THR A 147 5.66 -8.56 -11.40
C THR A 147 4.24 -8.98 -11.75
N PRO A 148 3.56 -8.31 -12.70
CA PRO A 148 2.21 -8.68 -13.07
C PRO A 148 2.20 -10.15 -13.48
N SER A 149 1.21 -10.91 -13.00
CA SER A 149 1.10 -12.31 -13.40
C SER A 149 0.90 -12.39 -14.91
N THR A 150 1.64 -13.27 -15.57
CA THR A 150 1.39 -13.62 -16.98
C THR A 150 0.15 -14.50 -17.13
N LYS A 151 -0.47 -14.93 -16.02
CA LYS A 151 -1.75 -15.64 -16.04
C LYS A 151 -2.83 -14.73 -16.62
N ARG A 152 -3.68 -15.33 -17.45
CA ARG A 152 -4.82 -14.62 -18.05
C ARG A 152 -5.75 -14.09 -16.96
N GLY A 153 -5.85 -12.76 -16.86
CA GLY A 153 -6.77 -12.11 -15.93
C GLY A 153 -8.22 -12.51 -16.18
N GLN A 154 -9.01 -12.56 -15.10
CA GLN A 154 -10.45 -12.79 -15.18
C GLN A 154 -11.19 -11.46 -15.27
N ARG A 155 -12.11 -11.33 -16.23
CA ARG A 155 -13.00 -10.16 -16.27
C ARG A 155 -14.02 -10.27 -15.14
N VAL A 156 -14.13 -9.22 -14.34
CA VAL A 156 -15.16 -9.04 -13.32
C VAL A 156 -16.06 -7.89 -13.78
N GLN A 157 -17.35 -8.17 -13.95
CA GLN A 157 -18.34 -7.18 -14.41
C GLN A 157 -18.78 -6.29 -13.24
N GLY A 158 -19.33 -5.11 -13.55
CA GLY A 158 -19.91 -4.22 -12.54
C GLY A 158 -20.98 -4.94 -11.71
N GLY A 159 -20.90 -4.80 -10.38
CA GLY A 159 -21.81 -5.45 -9.43
C GLY A 159 -21.51 -6.93 -9.13
N ALA A 160 -20.52 -7.54 -9.79
CA ALA A 160 -20.14 -8.92 -9.52
C ALA A 160 -19.18 -9.02 -8.34
N LEU A 161 -19.40 -10.00 -7.45
CA LEU A 161 -18.46 -10.39 -6.41
C LEU A 161 -17.55 -11.51 -6.93
N LYS A 162 -16.24 -11.38 -6.69
CA LYS A 162 -15.28 -12.45 -6.98
C LYS A 162 -14.45 -12.78 -5.75
N THR A 163 -14.49 -14.06 -5.38
CA THR A 163 -13.74 -14.61 -4.25
C THR A 163 -12.65 -15.53 -4.78
N PHE A 164 -11.44 -15.37 -4.24
CA PHE A 164 -10.29 -16.21 -4.55
C PHE A 164 -9.84 -16.89 -3.26
N PRO A 165 -9.97 -18.22 -3.12
CA PRO A 165 -9.46 -18.92 -1.96
C PRO A 165 -7.93 -18.90 -1.98
N LEU A 166 -7.32 -18.70 -0.82
CA LEU A 166 -5.89 -18.82 -0.62
C LEU A 166 -5.59 -20.14 0.09
N ASP A 167 -4.58 -20.86 -0.40
CA ASP A 167 -4.05 -22.04 0.27
C ASP A 167 -3.30 -21.60 1.55
N TYR A 168 -3.25 -22.46 2.56
CA TYR A 168 -2.53 -22.23 3.81
C TYR A 168 -1.02 -22.06 3.60
N SER A 169 -0.46 -22.58 2.50
CA SER A 169 0.95 -22.41 2.16
C SER A 169 1.27 -21.04 1.53
N VAL A 170 0.26 -20.20 1.27
CA VAL A 170 0.46 -18.89 0.63
C VAL A 170 0.90 -17.86 1.66
N GLU A 171 2.14 -17.40 1.53
CA GLU A 171 2.71 -16.36 2.39
C GLU A 171 2.23 -14.95 1.99
N ALA A 172 2.00 -14.72 0.69
CA ALA A 172 1.52 -13.45 0.16
C ALA A 172 0.65 -13.65 -1.10
N ALA A 173 -0.36 -12.80 -1.24
CA ALA A 173 -1.21 -12.74 -2.43
C ALA A 173 -1.02 -11.40 -3.13
N GLN A 174 -0.84 -11.44 -4.45
CA GLN A 174 -0.82 -10.25 -5.30
C GLN A 174 -2.10 -10.21 -6.13
N VAL A 175 -2.78 -9.07 -6.10
CA VAL A 175 -3.94 -8.80 -6.95
C VAL A 175 -3.57 -7.70 -7.93
N THR A 176 -3.61 -8.01 -9.22
CA THR A 176 -3.41 -7.04 -10.30
C THR A 176 -4.75 -6.73 -10.94
N ILE A 177 -5.15 -5.46 -10.89
CA ILE A 177 -6.41 -4.97 -11.47
C ILE A 177 -6.07 -4.08 -12.65
N THR A 178 -6.65 -4.37 -13.81
CA THR A 178 -6.49 -3.56 -15.02
C THR A 178 -7.86 -3.26 -15.60
N THR A 179 -8.13 -2.00 -15.93
CA THR A 179 -9.32 -1.60 -16.67
C THR A 179 -8.93 -1.33 -18.12
N LYS A 180 -9.84 -1.64 -19.06
CA LYS A 180 -9.71 -1.09 -20.41
C LYS A 180 -10.25 0.33 -20.30
N GLY A 181 -9.40 1.33 -20.43
CA GLY A 181 -9.83 2.73 -20.43
C GLY A 181 -11.01 2.94 -21.40
N CYS A 182 -11.88 3.89 -21.08
CA CYS A 182 -12.90 4.31 -22.03
C CYS A 182 -12.20 4.93 -23.25
N ARG A 183 -12.53 4.42 -24.43
CA ARG A 183 -12.02 4.94 -25.70
C ARG A 183 -12.85 6.14 -26.14
#